data_AF-A0A3B0YAV4-F1
#
_entry.id   AF-A0A3B0YAV4-F1
#
_cell.length_a   1.000
_cell.length_b   1.000
_cell.length_c   1.000
_cell.angle_alpha   90.00
_cell.angle_beta   90.00
_cell.angle_gamma   90.00
#
_symmetry.space_group_name_H-M   'P 1'
#
loop_
_entity.id
_entity.type
_entity.pdbx_description
1 polymer ?
#
loop_
_entity_poly.entity_id
_entity_poly.type
_entity_poly.pdbx_seq_one_letter_code
_entity_poly.pdbx_strand_id
1 'polypeptide(L)'
;MQVVEDALIAFFEQVARKDTARLKKLEQEPCFNVEQGRWCFTLPDLHVFLQRQDDVFSRVDYKQFRKLLFNSPVNQVVKPLGAEVIIIGNRAKVDKSRYALVWQTT
;
A
#
# COMPACT_ATOMS: atom_id res chain seq x y z
N MET A 1 -6.27 -17.23 -2.02
CA MET A 1 -6.48 -15.97 -1.27
C MET A 1 -5.32 -15.68 -0.35
N GLN A 2 -4.90 -16.64 0.50
CA GLN A 2 -3.76 -16.47 1.41
C GLN A 2 -2.47 -16.02 0.69
N VAL A 3 -2.14 -16.62 -0.46
CA VAL A 3 -0.98 -16.19 -1.29
C VAL A 3 -1.02 -14.70 -1.68
N VAL A 4 -2.22 -14.14 -1.93
CA VAL A 4 -2.35 -12.71 -2.31
C VAL A 4 -2.18 -11.82 -1.08
N GLU A 5 -2.71 -12.25 0.06
CA GLU A 5 -2.55 -11.56 1.33
C GLU A 5 -1.07 -11.52 1.75
N ASP A 6 -0.37 -12.64 1.65
CA ASP A 6 1.07 -12.73 1.93
C ASP A 6 1.88 -11.81 1.01
N ALA A 7 1.55 -11.79 -0.29
CA ALA A 7 2.18 -10.89 -1.25
C ALA A 7 1.90 -9.40 -0.94
N LEU A 8 0.69 -9.07 -0.50
CA LEU A 8 0.32 -7.72 -0.09
C LEU A 8 1.11 -7.27 1.14
N ILE A 9 1.19 -8.14 2.15
CA ILE A 9 1.96 -7.89 3.37
C ILE A 9 3.43 -7.68 3.04
N ALA A 10 4.03 -8.59 2.27
CA ALA A 10 5.43 -8.50 1.86
C ALA A 10 5.73 -7.22 1.07
N PHE A 11 4.79 -6.79 0.22
CA PHE A 11 4.91 -5.52 -0.51
C PHE A 11 4.97 -4.33 0.45
N PHE A 12 4.03 -4.22 1.39
CA PHE A 12 4.03 -3.13 2.37
C PHE A 12 5.24 -3.18 3.29
N GLU A 13 5.73 -4.37 3.63
CA GLU A 13 6.95 -4.57 4.42
C GLU A 13 8.19 -4.02 3.69
N GLN A 14 8.35 -4.32 2.40
CA GLN A 14 9.45 -3.80 1.59
C GLN A 14 9.42 -2.27 1.50
N VAL A 15 8.23 -1.69 1.34
CA VAL A 15 8.06 -0.23 1.35
C VAL A 15 8.36 0.35 2.74
N ALA A 16 7.90 -0.29 3.82
CA ALA A 16 8.18 0.13 5.20
C ALA A 16 9.69 0.15 5.50
N ARG A 17 10.44 -0.84 5.00
CA ARG A 17 11.91 -0.90 5.09
C ARG A 17 12.64 0.11 4.22
N LYS A 18 11.92 0.95 3.46
CA LYS A 18 12.46 1.92 2.49
C LYS A 18 13.34 1.24 1.43
N ASP A 19 12.93 0.07 0.96
CA ASP A 19 13.61 -0.62 -0.14
C ASP A 19 13.74 0.33 -1.34
N THR A 20 14.97 0.61 -1.74
CA THR A 20 15.27 1.69 -2.70
C THR A 20 14.72 1.38 -4.10
N ALA A 21 14.66 0.10 -4.49
CA ALA A 21 14.12 -0.30 -5.78
C ALA A 21 12.59 -0.15 -5.80
N ARG A 22 11.91 -0.51 -4.71
CA ARG A 22 10.47 -0.31 -4.55
C ARG A 22 10.10 1.18 -4.48
N LEU A 23 10.82 1.97 -3.71
CA LEU A 23 10.57 3.41 -3.61
C LEU A 23 10.72 4.11 -4.96
N LYS A 24 11.77 3.79 -5.72
CA LYS A 24 11.94 4.32 -7.09
C LYS A 24 10.77 3.98 -8.01
N LYS A 25 10.23 2.75 -7.93
CA LYS A 25 9.04 2.38 -8.69
C LYS A 25 7.81 3.19 -8.27
N LEU A 26 7.63 3.43 -6.97
CA LEU A 26 6.54 4.26 -6.47
C LEU A 26 6.67 5.73 -6.91
N GLU A 27 7.89 6.27 -6.90
CA GLU A 27 8.19 7.64 -7.36
C GLU A 27 7.96 7.84 -8.86
N GLN A 28 8.06 6.77 -9.66
CA GLN A 28 7.81 6.81 -11.10
C GLN A 28 6.32 6.80 -11.47
N GLU A 29 5.43 6.44 -10.54
CA GLU A 29 4.00 6.38 -10.80
C GLU A 29 3.33 7.73 -10.51
N PRO A 30 2.70 8.38 -11.51
CA PRO A 30 2.16 9.73 -11.36
C PRO A 30 0.95 9.80 -10.40
N CYS A 31 0.32 8.66 -10.10
CA CYS A 31 -0.79 8.58 -9.16
C CYS A 31 -0.35 8.50 -7.69
N PHE A 32 0.94 8.26 -7.44
CA PHE A 32 1.50 8.24 -6.10
C PHE A 32 2.23 9.53 -5.79
N ASN A 33 2.29 9.85 -4.50
CA ASN A 33 3.09 10.94 -4.00
C ASN A 33 3.99 10.41 -2.89
N VAL A 34 5.26 10.22 -3.22
CA VAL A 34 6.30 9.82 -2.27
C VAL A 34 6.99 11.09 -1.79
N GLU A 35 6.81 11.42 -0.52
CA GLU A 35 7.40 12.58 0.14
C GLU A 35 8.40 12.12 1.22
N GLN A 36 9.20 13.05 1.73
CA GLN A 36 10.05 12.77 2.90
C GLN A 36 9.19 12.33 4.08
N GLY A 37 9.27 11.04 4.43
CA GLY A 37 8.57 10.47 5.58
C GLY A 37 7.17 9.93 5.30
N ARG A 38 6.65 9.97 4.06
CA ARG A 38 5.41 9.26 3.73
C ARG A 38 5.25 8.92 2.25
N TRP A 39 4.52 7.86 1.98
CA TRP A 39 4.01 7.53 0.65
C TRP A 39 2.48 7.60 0.66
N CYS A 40 1.92 8.49 -0.16
CA CYS A 40 0.48 8.70 -0.28
C CYS A 40 -0.07 8.00 -1.53
N PHE A 41 -1.24 7.40 -1.38
CA PHE A 41 -1.92 6.66 -2.46
C PHE A 41 -3.45 6.64 -2.27
N THR A 42 -4.17 6.28 -3.33
CA THR A 42 -5.57 5.83 -3.23
C THR A 42 -5.64 4.31 -3.38
N LEU A 43 -6.69 3.68 -2.86
CA LEU A 43 -6.84 2.22 -3.01
C LEU A 43 -7.02 1.77 -4.46
N PRO A 44 -7.78 2.47 -5.33
CA PRO A 44 -7.83 2.12 -6.75
C PRO A 44 -6.47 2.17 -7.43
N ASP A 45 -5.70 3.24 -7.19
CA ASP A 45 -4.37 3.40 -7.80
C ASP A 45 -3.41 2.31 -7.34
N LEU A 46 -3.44 1.98 -6.04
CA LEU A 46 -2.65 0.89 -5.48
C LEU A 46 -3.04 -0.46 -6.09
N HIS A 47 -4.33 -0.74 -6.26
CA HIS A 47 -4.80 -1.99 -6.85
C HIS A 47 -4.29 -2.16 -8.28
N VAL A 48 -4.44 -1.13 -9.12
CA VAL A 48 -3.96 -1.14 -10.51
C VAL A 48 -2.45 -1.29 -10.57
N PHE A 49 -1.71 -0.59 -9.70
CA PHE A 49 -0.26 -0.72 -9.63
C PHE A 49 0.17 -2.15 -9.28
N LEU A 50 -0.41 -2.76 -8.24
CA LEU A 50 -0.08 -4.12 -7.82
C LEU A 50 -0.38 -5.15 -8.91
N GLN A 51 -1.49 -4.99 -9.63
CA GLN A 51 -1.83 -5.84 -10.79
C GLN A 51 -0.78 -5.83 -11.90
N ARG A 52 -0.03 -4.73 -12.05
CA ARG A 52 1.06 -4.62 -13.04
C ARG A 52 2.39 -5.17 -12.53
N GLN A 53 2.57 -5.26 -11.21
CA GLN A 53 3.84 -5.68 -10.60
C GLN A 53 3.92 -7.19 -10.42
N ASP A 54 2.80 -7.87 -10.17
CA ASP A 54 2.78 -9.30 -9.89
C ASP A 54 1.46 -9.92 -10.37
N ASP A 55 1.58 -11.01 -11.13
CA ASP A 55 0.45 -11.79 -11.66
C ASP A 55 -0.48 -12.30 -10.56
N VAL A 56 0.01 -12.44 -9.33
CA VAL A 56 -0.81 -12.87 -8.18
C VAL A 56 -1.99 -11.91 -7.93
N PHE A 57 -1.83 -10.61 -8.22
CA PHE A 57 -2.88 -9.59 -8.05
C PHE A 57 -3.81 -9.49 -9.25
N SER A 58 -3.39 -9.96 -10.44
CA SER A 58 -4.21 -9.91 -11.67
C SER A 58 -5.55 -10.63 -11.53
N ARG A 59 -5.61 -11.65 -10.67
CA ARG A 59 -6.79 -12.49 -10.42
C ARG A 59 -7.73 -11.94 -9.34
N VAL A 60 -7.36 -10.82 -8.72
CA VAL A 60 -8.11 -10.23 -7.61
C VAL A 60 -8.83 -8.99 -8.09
N ASP A 61 -10.16 -9.02 -8.03
CA ASP A 61 -10.97 -7.86 -8.32
C ASP A 61 -10.84 -6.79 -7.22
N TYR A 62 -11.28 -5.57 -7.52
CA TYR A 62 -11.13 -4.45 -6.59
C TYR A 62 -11.85 -4.66 -5.25
N LYS A 63 -13.00 -5.35 -5.24
CA LYS A 63 -13.78 -5.60 -4.03
C LYS A 63 -13.07 -6.61 -3.13
N GLN A 64 -12.50 -7.66 -3.72
CA GLN A 64 -11.67 -8.64 -3.04
C GLN A 64 -10.39 -8.01 -2.49
N PHE A 65 -9.71 -7.18 -3.30
CA PHE A 65 -8.52 -6.45 -2.88
C PHE A 65 -8.80 -5.60 -1.64
N ARG A 66 -9.87 -4.80 -1.65
CA ARG A 66 -10.28 -4.00 -0.48
C ARG A 66 -10.51 -4.88 0.74
N LYS A 67 -11.23 -5.99 0.57
CA LYS A 67 -11.51 -6.91 1.69
C LYS A 67 -10.22 -7.50 2.25
N LEU A 68 -9.26 -7.89 1.41
CA LEU A 68 -7.96 -8.38 1.85
C LEU A 68 -7.20 -7.30 2.61
N LEU A 69 -7.06 -6.10 2.04
CA LEU A 69 -6.32 -5.01 2.69
C LEU A 69 -6.87 -4.66 4.07
N PHE A 70 -8.19 -4.53 4.22
CA PHE A 70 -8.80 -4.17 5.50
C PHE A 70 -8.79 -5.28 6.55
N ASN A 71 -8.73 -6.55 6.13
CA ASN A 71 -8.60 -7.68 7.07
C ASN A 71 -7.15 -8.10 7.30
N SER A 72 -6.23 -7.60 6.48
CA SER A 72 -4.82 -7.96 6.56
C SER A 72 -4.14 -7.34 7.79
N PRO A 73 -3.17 -8.04 8.39
CA PRO A 73 -2.36 -7.51 9.48
C PRO A 73 -1.29 -6.51 9.01
N VAL A 74 -1.45 -5.86 7.84
CA VAL A 74 -0.44 -4.94 7.26
C VAL A 74 0.05 -3.92 8.28
N ASN A 75 -0.86 -3.22 8.98
CA ASN A 75 -0.47 -2.26 10.01
C ASN A 75 0.25 -2.89 11.20
N GLN A 76 -0.06 -4.12 11.57
CA GLN A 76 0.65 -4.83 12.63
C GLN A 76 2.07 -5.21 12.20
N VAL A 77 2.26 -5.55 10.92
CA VAL A 77 3.56 -5.93 10.34
C VAL A 77 4.47 -4.72 10.12
N VAL A 78 3.93 -3.59 9.63
CA VAL A 78 4.77 -2.41 9.33
C VAL A 78 5.10 -1.55 10.55
N LYS A 79 4.29 -1.61 11.61
CA LYS A 79 4.50 -0.86 12.85
C LYS A 79 5.85 -1.10 13.54
N PRO A 80 6.32 -2.34 13.75
CA PRO A 80 7.67 -2.57 14.31
C PRO A 80 8.80 -2.08 13.40
N LEU A 81 8.53 -1.78 12.13
CA LEU A 81 9.49 -1.21 11.19
C LEU A 81 9.48 0.32 11.19
N GLY A 82 8.78 0.94 12.15
CA GLY A 82 8.64 2.39 12.22
C GLY A 82 7.74 2.95 11.12
N ALA A 83 6.77 2.18 10.64
CA ALA A 83 5.83 2.64 9.61
C ALA A 83 4.38 2.34 9.97
N GLU A 84 3.44 3.12 9.45
CA GLU A 84 2.00 2.93 9.71
C GLU A 84 1.17 3.37 8.50
N VAL A 85 0.13 2.61 8.14
CA VAL A 85 -0.85 3.04 7.14
C VAL A 85 -1.98 3.77 7.82
N ILE A 86 -2.15 5.04 7.47
CA ILE A 86 -3.17 5.95 7.99
C ILE A 86 -4.06 6.50 6.87
N ILE A 87 -5.24 7.01 7.23
CA ILE A 87 -6.12 7.74 6.32
C ILE A 87 -5.83 9.24 6.48
N ILE A 88 -5.38 9.90 5.42
CA ILE A 88 -5.02 11.34 5.44
C ILE A 88 -6.05 12.25 4.77
N GLY A 89 -7.07 11.68 4.14
CA GLY A 89 -8.16 12.45 3.55
C GLY A 89 -9.39 11.59 3.34
N ASN A 90 -10.32 11.61 4.30
CA ASN A 90 -11.57 10.90 4.21
C ASN A 90 -12.59 11.72 3.39
N ARG A 91 -12.97 11.23 2.20
CA ARG A 91 -13.95 11.88 1.32
C ARG A 91 -15.33 11.20 1.36
N ALA A 92 -15.68 10.56 2.47
CA ALA A 92 -16.89 9.74 2.68
C ALA A 92 -17.03 8.50 1.77
N LYS A 93 -16.25 8.40 0.68
CA LYS A 93 -16.10 7.21 -0.15
C LYS A 93 -14.67 6.68 -0.02
N VAL A 94 -14.52 5.41 0.35
CA VAL A 94 -13.22 4.72 0.48
C VAL A 94 -12.39 4.85 -0.79
N ASP A 95 -13.04 4.74 -1.95
CA ASP A 95 -12.38 4.80 -3.26
C ASP A 95 -11.88 6.22 -3.62
N LYS A 96 -12.35 7.24 -2.89
CA LYS A 96 -11.89 8.63 -3.00
C LYS A 96 -11.02 9.07 -1.83
N SER A 97 -10.83 8.19 -0.86
CA SER A 97 -10.05 8.49 0.33
C SER A 97 -8.57 8.34 0.02
N ARG A 98 -7.76 9.24 0.58
CA ARG A 98 -6.31 9.17 0.48
C ARG A 98 -5.76 8.48 1.71
N TYR A 99 -4.90 7.50 1.46
CA TYR A 99 -4.16 6.76 2.44
C TYR A 99 -2.70 7.20 2.36
N ALA A 100 -1.98 7.02 3.46
CA ALA A 100 -0.54 7.17 3.47
C ALA A 100 0.11 6.09 4.32
N LEU A 101 1.21 5.52 3.82
CA LEU A 101 2.17 4.84 4.68
C LEU A 101 3.14 5.91 5.19
N VAL A 102 3.10 6.21 6.48
CA VAL A 102 4.00 7.17 7.13
C VAL A 102 5.17 6.41 7.73
N TRP A 103 6.40 6.86 7.46
CA TRP A 103 7.59 6.40 8.19
C TRP A 103 7.81 7.34 9.37
N GLN A 104 7.66 6.81 10.57
CA GLN A 104 7.96 7.54 11.79
C GLN A 104 9.48 7.74 11.86
N THR A 105 9.90 8.99 11.86
CA THR A 105 11.24 9.36 12.32
C THR A 105 11.25 9.22 13.83
N THR A 106 11.78 8.10 14.33
CA THR A 106 12.23 8.00 15.72
C THR A 106 13.24 9.08 16.05
#